data_AF-A0A535G4S5-F1
#
_entry.id   AF-A0A535G4S5-F1
#
_cell.length_a   1.000
_cell.length_b   1.000
_cell.length_c   1.000
_cell.angle_alpha   90.00
_cell.angle_beta   90.00
_cell.angle_gamma   90.00
#
_symmetry.space_group_name_H-M   'P 1'
#
loop_
_entity.id
_entity.type
_entity.pdbx_description
1 polymer ?
#
loop_
_entity_poly.entity_id
_entity_poly.type
_entity_poly.pdbx_seq_one_letter_code
_entity_poly.pdbx_strand_id
1 'polypeptide(L)'
;MAATKATSEETTAPRPVVIPGGEQLLRVRGLRKFFPVRRGFLQRTIGFIKAVDGVDVDVWQGETLGLVGESGCGKSTLGRSILRLTEPTGGTIEFEGRDITRVGNRAMKAVRADMQMIFQDPIGSLNPRMSVGDIIGEGLLVHGIRRRRQRENTVREVLLQVGLRAEYLNRYPHEFSGG
;
A
#
# COMPACT_ATOMS: atom_id res chain seq x y z
N MET A 1 13.02 50.02 11.09
CA MET A 1 12.03 49.92 10.00
C MET A 1 12.78 49.36 8.80
N ALA A 2 12.47 48.23 8.18
CA ALA A 2 11.22 47.46 8.10
C ALA A 2 11.53 45.95 8.09
N ALA A 3 10.67 45.16 8.73
CA ALA A 3 10.68 43.70 8.66
C ALA A 3 9.68 43.26 7.60
N THR A 4 10.16 42.61 6.55
CA THR A 4 9.33 42.02 5.49
C THR A 4 8.69 40.74 6.03
N LYS A 5 7.37 40.77 6.25
CA LYS A 5 6.57 39.59 6.59
C LYS A 5 6.53 38.66 5.38
N ALA A 6 6.96 37.41 5.57
CA ALA A 6 6.68 36.33 4.64
C ALA A 6 5.19 35.94 4.79
N THR A 7 4.43 36.17 3.74
CA THR A 7 3.04 35.70 3.62
C THR A 7 3.08 34.22 3.33
N SER A 8 2.59 33.40 4.27
CA SER A 8 2.36 31.98 4.07
C SER A 8 1.14 31.81 3.16
N GLU A 9 1.38 31.50 1.88
CA GLU A 9 0.32 31.05 0.98
C GLU A 9 -0.14 29.65 1.41
N GLU A 10 -1.34 29.59 1.96
CA GLU A 10 -2.04 28.37 2.31
C GLU A 10 -2.38 27.64 1.00
N THR A 11 -1.54 26.68 0.61
CA THR A 11 -1.78 25.84 -0.57
C THR A 11 -3.00 24.98 -0.27
N THR A 12 -4.18 25.42 -0.70
CA THR A 12 -5.39 24.61 -0.67
C THR A 12 -5.18 23.40 -1.56
N ALA A 13 -5.03 22.22 -0.94
CA ALA A 13 -4.97 20.95 -1.64
C ALA A 13 -6.16 20.83 -2.60
N PRO A 14 -5.97 20.31 -3.83
CA PRO A 14 -7.06 20.14 -4.78
C PRO A 14 -8.19 19.33 -4.12
N ARG A 15 -9.42 19.83 -4.25
CA ARG A 15 -10.60 19.08 -3.80
C ARG A 15 -10.71 17.81 -4.66
N PRO A 16 -10.91 16.63 -4.05
CA PRO A 16 -11.06 15.39 -4.80
C PRO A 16 -12.19 15.54 -5.83
N VAL A 17 -11.98 15.01 -7.03
CA VAL A 17 -13.03 14.92 -8.04
C VAL A 17 -13.96 13.80 -7.57
N VAL A 18 -14.94 14.17 -6.75
CA VAL A 18 -15.96 13.24 -6.29
C VAL A 18 -16.86 12.94 -7.49
N ILE A 19 -16.80 11.72 -7.99
CA ILE A 19 -17.75 11.23 -8.99
C ILE A 19 -19.12 11.16 -8.29
N PRO A 20 -20.16 11.91 -8.75
CA PRO A 20 -21.46 11.89 -8.10
C PRO A 20 -22.04 10.48 -8.05
N GLY A 21 -22.32 9.98 -6.83
CA GLY A 21 -22.89 8.64 -6.59
C GLY A 21 -21.89 7.55 -6.22
N GLY A 22 -20.59 7.84 -6.11
CA GLY A 22 -19.59 6.86 -5.67
C GLY A 22 -19.73 6.47 -4.19
N GLU A 23 -19.83 5.18 -3.90
CA GLU A 23 -19.72 4.68 -2.53
C GLU A 23 -18.31 4.98 -1.97
N GLN A 24 -18.25 5.34 -0.69
CA GLN A 24 -16.98 5.59 -0.02
C GLN A 24 -16.20 4.28 0.12
N LEU A 25 -15.06 4.18 -0.57
CA LEU A 25 -14.23 2.97 -0.57
C LEU A 25 -13.28 2.96 0.63
N LEU A 26 -12.65 4.10 0.92
CA LEU A 26 -11.69 4.24 2.00
C LEU A 26 -11.98 5.52 2.80
N ARG A 27 -11.97 5.40 4.12
CA ARG A 27 -12.02 6.52 5.07
C ARG A 27 -10.92 6.37 6.10
N VAL A 28 -10.04 7.34 6.18
CA VAL A 28 -8.94 7.38 7.14
C VAL A 28 -9.09 8.64 7.97
N ARG A 29 -9.05 8.52 9.31
CA ARG A 29 -9.16 9.66 10.21
C ARG A 29 -8.06 9.68 11.27
N GLY A 30 -7.35 10.80 11.36
CA GLY A 30 -6.31 11.08 12.34
C GLY A 30 -5.21 10.03 12.37
N LEU A 31 -4.87 9.43 11.23
CA LEU A 31 -3.94 8.31 11.18
C LEU A 31 -2.56 8.75 11.66
N ARG A 32 -1.99 7.97 12.58
CA ARG A 32 -0.65 8.21 13.13
C ARG A 32 0.20 6.97 13.01
N LYS A 33 1.46 7.17 12.66
CA LYS A 33 2.50 6.15 12.78
C LYS A 33 3.79 6.76 13.31
N PHE A 34 4.08 6.48 14.58
CA PHE A 34 5.30 6.91 15.25
C PHE A 34 6.25 5.72 15.46
N PHE A 35 7.53 5.92 15.16
CA PHE A 35 8.57 4.91 15.36
C PHE A 35 9.43 5.31 16.57
N PRO A 36 9.61 4.42 17.57
CA PRO A 36 10.41 4.74 18.74
C PRO A 36 11.90 4.85 18.37
N VAL A 37 12.56 5.89 18.87
CA VAL A 37 14.01 6.02 18.84
C VAL A 37 14.54 5.43 20.14
N ARG A 38 15.36 4.37 20.03
CA ARG A 38 15.95 3.66 21.18
C ARG A 38 17.44 3.92 21.29
N ARG A 39 17.95 4.07 22.51
CA ARG A 39 19.38 4.31 22.77
C ARG A 39 19.88 3.58 24.01
N GLY A 40 21.17 3.26 24.00
CA GLY A 40 21.89 2.63 25.11
C GLY A 40 21.70 1.12 25.17
N PHE A 41 22.44 0.48 26.06
CA PHE A 41 22.47 -0.99 26.21
C PHE A 41 21.10 -1.57 26.61
N LEU A 42 20.31 -0.79 27.36
CA LEU A 42 18.95 -1.16 27.81
C LEU A 42 17.85 -0.80 26.79
N GLN A 43 18.18 -0.32 25.59
CA GLN A 43 17.22 0.00 24.51
C GLN A 43 16.04 0.90 24.97
N ARG A 44 16.31 1.87 25.86
CA ARG A 44 15.29 2.78 26.37
C ARG A 44 14.80 3.71 25.26
N THR A 45 13.49 3.95 25.21
CA THR A 45 12.89 4.88 24.24
C THR A 45 13.17 6.31 24.69
N ILE A 46 13.83 7.09 23.84
CA ILE A 46 14.26 8.47 24.12
C ILE A 46 13.51 9.50 23.25
N GLY A 47 12.68 9.05 22.33
CA GLY A 47 11.90 9.89 21.43
C GLY A 47 11.15 9.09 20.39
N PHE A 48 10.47 9.78 19.49
CA PHE A 48 9.73 9.17 18.39
C PHE A 48 9.97 9.93 17.08
N ILE A 49 10.18 9.18 16.00
CA ILE A 49 10.08 9.69 14.63
C ILE A 49 8.62 9.63 14.22
N LYS A 50 8.02 10.79 13.97
CA LYS A 50 6.63 10.91 13.53
C LYS A 50 6.53 10.77 12.02
N ALA A 51 6.46 9.55 11.52
CA ALA A 51 6.42 9.29 10.07
C ALA A 51 5.04 9.61 9.44
N VAL A 52 3.97 9.51 10.22
CA VAL A 52 2.61 9.97 9.86
C VAL A 52 2.01 10.59 11.12
N ASP A 53 1.53 11.83 11.05
CA ASP A 53 0.99 12.56 12.21
C ASP A 53 -0.38 13.19 11.93
N GLY A 54 -1.46 12.42 12.13
CA GLY A 54 -2.82 12.94 12.10
C GLY A 54 -3.36 13.14 10.68
N VAL A 55 -3.10 12.19 9.77
CA VAL A 55 -3.54 12.30 8.38
C VAL A 55 -4.99 11.82 8.22
N ASP A 56 -5.78 12.65 7.53
CA ASP A 56 -7.12 12.32 7.05
C ASP A 56 -7.09 12.09 5.54
N VAL A 57 -7.71 11.00 5.08
CA VAL A 57 -7.83 10.66 3.64
C VAL A 57 -9.19 10.04 3.40
N ASP A 58 -9.82 10.41 2.30
CA ASP A 58 -10.99 9.75 1.76
C ASP A 58 -10.69 9.32 0.33
N VAL A 59 -11.14 8.13 -0.05
CA VAL A 59 -11.10 7.65 -1.43
C VAL A 59 -12.46 7.05 -1.77
N TRP A 60 -13.02 7.43 -2.90
CA TRP A 60 -14.31 6.96 -3.38
C TRP A 60 -14.10 5.88 -4.46
N GLN A 61 -15.09 5.01 -4.67
CA GLN A 61 -15.00 4.02 -5.73
C GLN A 61 -14.79 4.69 -7.10
N GLY A 62 -13.83 4.16 -7.88
CA GLY A 62 -13.47 4.70 -9.20
C GLY A 62 -12.56 5.93 -9.17
N GLU A 63 -12.23 6.46 -7.99
CA GLU A 63 -11.31 7.59 -7.85
C GLU A 63 -9.86 7.13 -7.88
N THR A 64 -8.99 7.96 -8.47
CA THR A 64 -7.53 7.83 -8.34
C THR A 64 -6.99 8.95 -7.47
N LEU A 65 -6.45 8.61 -6.30
CA LEU A 65 -5.79 9.56 -5.40
C LEU A 65 -4.26 9.54 -5.60
N GLY A 66 -3.69 10.68 -5.95
CA GLY A 66 -2.24 10.88 -6.02
C GLY A 66 -1.68 11.49 -4.73
N LEU A 67 -0.63 10.88 -4.17
CA LEU A 67 0.12 11.41 -3.03
C LEU A 67 1.54 11.78 -3.44
N VAL A 68 1.88 13.07 -3.36
CA VAL A 68 3.17 13.61 -3.78
C VAL A 68 3.88 14.25 -2.57
N GLY A 69 5.21 14.24 -2.60
CA GLY A 69 6.05 14.87 -1.59
C GLY A 69 7.50 14.42 -1.69
N GLU A 70 8.40 15.09 -0.98
CA GLU A 70 9.84 14.81 -0.99
C GLU A 70 10.21 13.40 -0.48
N SER A 71 11.40 12.93 -0.82
CA SER A 71 11.91 11.66 -0.29
C SER A 71 11.91 11.69 1.26
N GLY A 72 11.46 10.61 1.89
CA GLY A 72 11.43 10.51 3.35
C GLY A 72 10.25 11.21 4.06
N CYS A 73 9.35 11.91 3.36
CA CYS A 73 8.23 12.61 4.01
C CYS A 73 7.10 11.71 4.55
N GLY A 74 7.23 10.38 4.47
CA GLY A 74 6.28 9.43 5.07
C GLY A 74 5.25 8.81 4.14
N LYS A 75 5.25 9.11 2.83
CA LYS A 75 4.29 8.54 1.84
C LYS A 75 4.19 7.01 1.90
N SER A 76 5.33 6.32 1.83
CA SER A 76 5.37 4.86 1.86
C SER A 76 4.92 4.31 3.22
N THR A 77 5.13 5.05 4.31
CA THR A 77 4.63 4.70 5.64
C THR A 77 3.12 4.88 5.72
N LEU A 78 2.57 5.94 5.14
CA LEU A 78 1.13 6.19 5.08
C LEU A 78 0.41 5.04 4.34
N GLY A 79 0.82 4.72 3.12
CA GLY A 79 0.23 3.62 2.35
C GLY A 79 0.32 2.27 3.06
N ARG A 80 1.48 1.93 3.64
CA ARG A 80 1.65 0.71 4.44
C ARG A 80 0.81 0.69 5.71
N SER A 81 0.56 1.85 6.33
CA SER A 81 -0.25 1.96 7.54
C SER A 81 -1.74 1.81 7.24
N ILE A 82 -2.21 2.35 6.10
CA ILE A 82 -3.58 2.15 5.60
C ILE A 82 -3.87 0.66 5.37
N LEU A 83 -2.94 -0.06 4.73
CA LEU A 83 -3.03 -1.51 4.52
C LEU A 83 -2.76 -2.34 5.80
N ARG A 84 -2.41 -1.67 6.89
CA ARG A 84 -1.92 -2.25 8.16
C ARG A 84 -0.74 -3.20 8.00
N LEU A 85 0.04 -3.08 6.91
CA LEU A 85 1.35 -3.74 6.77
C LEU A 85 2.33 -3.21 7.82
N THR A 86 2.12 -1.98 8.27
CA THR A 86 2.73 -1.40 9.44
C THR A 86 1.62 -0.97 10.39
N GLU A 87 1.61 -1.49 11.62
CA GLU A 87 0.50 -1.20 12.54
C GLU A 87 0.49 0.30 12.92
N PRO A 88 -0.62 1.03 12.72
CA PRO A 88 -0.72 2.43 13.10
C PRO A 88 -0.62 2.59 14.61
N THR A 89 -0.05 3.72 15.06
CA THR A 89 -0.02 4.09 16.47
C THR A 89 -1.29 4.83 16.92
N GLY A 90 -2.15 5.22 15.99
CA GLY A 90 -3.45 5.84 16.28
C GLY A 90 -4.23 6.21 15.02
N GLY A 91 -5.45 6.69 15.22
CA GLY A 91 -6.41 6.99 14.15
C GLY A 91 -7.32 5.81 13.84
N THR A 92 -8.17 5.97 12.82
CA THR A 92 -9.09 4.95 12.32
C THR A 92 -8.98 4.77 10.81
N ILE A 93 -9.27 3.56 10.35
CA ILE A 93 -9.29 3.16 8.94
C ILE A 93 -10.57 2.38 8.71
N GLU A 94 -11.44 2.85 7.82
CA GLU A 94 -12.60 2.14 7.31
C GLU A 94 -12.39 1.83 5.83
N PHE A 95 -12.68 0.59 5.44
CA PHE A 95 -12.61 0.11 4.07
C PHE A 95 -13.94 -0.56 3.73
N GLU A 96 -14.58 -0.12 2.63
CA GLU A 96 -15.92 -0.57 2.22
C GLU A 96 -16.95 -0.50 3.36
N GLY A 97 -16.95 0.61 4.10
CA GLY A 97 -17.85 0.84 5.24
C GLY A 97 -17.53 0.02 6.50
N ARG A 98 -16.45 -0.76 6.53
CA ARG A 98 -16.03 -1.56 7.69
C ARG A 98 -14.80 -0.97 8.36
N ASP A 99 -14.86 -0.75 9.68
CA ASP A 99 -13.67 -0.42 10.47
C ASP A 99 -12.68 -1.60 10.49
N ILE A 100 -11.49 -1.36 9.95
CA ILE A 100 -10.37 -2.32 9.88
C ILE A 100 -9.21 -1.94 10.80
N THR A 101 -9.35 -0.91 11.62
CA THR A 101 -8.30 -0.41 12.53
C THR A 101 -7.81 -1.49 13.50
N ARG A 102 -8.73 -2.33 13.99
CA ARG A 102 -8.45 -3.34 15.04
C ARG A 102 -8.86 -4.76 14.68
N VAL A 103 -9.17 -5.04 13.41
CA VAL A 103 -9.47 -6.42 13.00
C VAL A 103 -8.26 -7.31 13.26
N GLY A 104 -8.51 -8.51 13.79
CA GLY A 104 -7.45 -9.48 14.07
C GLY A 104 -6.78 -9.98 12.78
N ASN A 105 -5.54 -10.47 12.89
CA ASN A 105 -4.70 -10.86 11.75
C ASN A 105 -5.40 -11.79 10.74
N ARG A 106 -6.21 -12.75 11.24
CA ARG A 106 -6.96 -13.69 10.38
C ARG A 106 -8.01 -12.97 9.53
N ALA A 107 -8.76 -12.05 10.11
CA ALA A 107 -9.77 -11.27 9.39
C ALA A 107 -9.09 -10.27 8.44
N MET A 108 -7.96 -9.69 8.86
CA MET A 108 -7.18 -8.78 8.01
C MET A 108 -6.65 -9.46 6.75
N LYS A 109 -6.37 -10.77 6.79
CA LYS A 109 -5.98 -11.53 5.58
C LYS A 109 -7.06 -11.50 4.50
N ALA A 110 -8.34 -11.57 4.89
CA ALA A 110 -9.45 -11.48 3.93
C ALA A 110 -9.53 -10.07 3.35
N VAL A 111 -9.49 -9.04 4.20
CA VAL A 111 -9.50 -7.62 3.76
C VAL A 111 -8.34 -7.33 2.79
N ARG A 112 -7.14 -7.84 3.04
CA ARG A 112 -5.99 -7.64 2.14
C ARG A 112 -6.11 -8.38 0.80
N ALA A 113 -7.04 -9.31 0.64
CA ALA A 113 -7.33 -9.88 -0.67
C ALA A 113 -7.89 -8.82 -1.63
N ASP A 114 -8.62 -7.85 -1.07
CA ASP A 114 -9.29 -6.77 -1.81
C ASP A 114 -8.43 -5.49 -1.86
N MET A 115 -7.25 -5.50 -1.22
CA MET A 115 -6.31 -4.38 -1.20
C MET A 115 -4.92 -4.81 -1.69
N GLN A 116 -4.60 -4.51 -2.95
CA GLN A 116 -3.33 -4.88 -3.56
C GLN A 116 -2.31 -3.73 -3.50
N MET A 117 -1.05 -4.04 -3.19
CA MET A 117 0.04 -3.07 -3.13
C MET A 117 1.15 -3.46 -4.10
N ILE A 118 1.55 -2.51 -4.95
CA ILE A 118 2.76 -2.60 -5.76
C ILE A 118 3.85 -1.77 -5.07
N PHE A 119 5.00 -2.38 -4.79
CA PHE A 119 6.10 -1.72 -4.10
C PHE A 119 6.98 -0.90 -5.06
N GLN A 120 7.61 0.16 -4.53
CA GLN A 120 8.49 1.05 -5.29
C GLN A 120 9.72 0.35 -5.90
N ASP A 121 10.22 -0.70 -5.23
CA ASP A 121 11.24 -1.61 -5.78
C ASP A 121 10.56 -2.94 -6.12
N PRO A 122 10.04 -3.10 -7.35
CA PRO A 122 9.35 -4.31 -7.76
C PRO A 122 10.29 -5.50 -7.78
N ILE A 123 11.53 -5.35 -8.28
CA ILE A 123 12.49 -6.46 -8.41
C ILE A 123 12.94 -6.97 -7.04
N GLY A 124 13.26 -6.07 -6.10
CA GLY A 124 13.64 -6.45 -4.74
C GLY A 124 12.53 -7.12 -3.94
N SER A 125 11.27 -7.03 -4.41
CA SER A 125 10.12 -7.70 -3.80
C SER A 125 9.87 -9.13 -4.33
N LEU A 126 10.53 -9.52 -5.42
CA LEU A 126 10.38 -10.84 -6.06
C LEU A 126 11.40 -11.84 -5.52
N ASN A 127 11.00 -13.12 -5.39
CA ASN A 127 11.94 -14.19 -5.09
C ASN A 127 12.67 -14.60 -6.39
N PRO A 128 13.98 -14.35 -6.53
CA PRO A 128 14.71 -14.61 -7.79
C PRO A 128 14.84 -16.10 -8.11
N ARG A 129 14.54 -16.99 -7.15
CA ARG A 129 14.56 -18.44 -7.32
C ARG A 129 13.24 -19.01 -7.81
N MET A 130 12.21 -18.19 -7.96
CA MET A 130 10.90 -18.59 -8.44
C MET A 130 10.70 -18.12 -9.88
N SER A 131 10.02 -18.95 -10.68
CA SER A 131 9.56 -18.50 -11.99
C SER A 131 8.47 -17.44 -11.84
N VAL A 132 8.27 -16.62 -12.87
CA VAL A 132 7.17 -15.64 -12.91
C VAL A 132 5.82 -16.32 -12.69
N GLY A 133 5.66 -17.54 -13.24
CA GLY A 133 4.47 -18.34 -13.01
C GLY A 133 4.24 -18.72 -11.56
N ASP A 134 5.31 -19.09 -10.86
CA ASP A 134 5.24 -19.42 -9.44
C ASP A 134 4.97 -18.19 -8.58
N ILE A 135 5.59 -17.04 -8.89
CA ILE A 135 5.40 -15.78 -8.18
C ILE A 135 3.94 -15.31 -8.29
N ILE A 136 3.39 -15.23 -9.52
CA ILE A 136 1.99 -14.84 -9.72
C ILE A 136 1.06 -15.90 -9.10
N GLY A 137 1.39 -17.18 -9.26
CA GLY A 137 0.61 -18.30 -8.74
C GLY A 137 0.60 -18.42 -7.21
N GLU A 138 1.61 -17.89 -6.52
CA GLU A 138 1.70 -17.90 -5.06
C GLU A 138 0.52 -17.14 -4.43
N GLY A 139 0.21 -15.95 -4.95
CA GLY A 139 -0.96 -15.18 -4.51
C GLY A 139 -2.26 -15.98 -4.66
N LEU A 140 -2.45 -16.62 -5.82
CA LEU A 140 -3.63 -17.45 -6.07
C LEU A 140 -3.74 -18.63 -5.09
N LEU A 141 -2.61 -19.23 -4.70
CA LEU A 141 -2.58 -20.30 -3.71
C LEU A 141 -2.98 -19.79 -2.31
N VAL A 142 -2.43 -18.64 -1.91
CA VAL A 142 -2.72 -17.98 -0.63
C VAL A 142 -4.20 -17.64 -0.48
N HIS A 143 -4.87 -17.33 -1.60
CA HIS A 143 -6.29 -17.00 -1.72
C HIS A 143 -7.20 -18.20 -2.09
N GLY A 144 -6.66 -19.42 -2.12
CA GLY A 144 -7.47 -20.65 -2.12
C GLY A 144 -7.58 -21.40 -3.46
N ILE A 145 -6.93 -20.94 -4.53
CA ILE A 145 -6.90 -21.66 -5.81
C ILE A 145 -5.85 -22.79 -5.72
N ARG A 146 -6.26 -23.95 -5.19
CA ARG A 146 -5.34 -25.06 -4.90
C ARG A 146 -5.05 -25.98 -6.08
N ARG A 147 -5.93 -26.03 -7.10
CA ARG A 147 -5.73 -26.89 -8.27
C ARG A 147 -4.65 -26.33 -9.18
N ARG A 148 -3.58 -27.10 -9.40
CA ARG A 148 -2.42 -26.68 -10.21
C ARG A 148 -2.82 -26.17 -11.60
N ARG A 149 -3.58 -26.97 -12.35
CA ARG A 149 -4.05 -26.62 -13.70
C ARG A 149 -4.87 -25.32 -13.72
N GLN A 150 -5.71 -25.10 -12.71
CA GLN A 150 -6.51 -23.89 -12.61
C GLN A 150 -5.62 -22.67 -12.37
N ARG A 151 -4.64 -22.76 -11.45
CA ARG A 151 -3.67 -21.67 -11.24
C ARG A 151 -2.87 -21.37 -12.50
N GLU A 152 -2.32 -22.38 -13.16
CA GLU A 152 -1.52 -22.19 -14.38
C GLU A 152 -2.34 -21.49 -15.47
N ASN A 153 -3.61 -21.87 -15.65
CA ASN A 153 -4.51 -21.18 -16.59
C ASN A 153 -4.73 -19.71 -16.21
N THR A 154 -5.06 -19.42 -14.95
CA THR A 154 -5.25 -18.04 -14.48
C THR A 154 -3.98 -17.21 -14.62
N VAL A 155 -2.81 -17.78 -14.31
CA VAL A 155 -1.53 -17.09 -14.51
C VAL A 155 -1.31 -16.74 -15.98
N ARG A 156 -1.62 -17.65 -16.91
CA ARG A 156 -1.50 -17.38 -18.35
C ARG A 156 -2.43 -16.25 -18.80
N GLU A 157 -3.66 -16.23 -18.30
CA GLU A 157 -4.62 -15.16 -18.58
C GLU A 157 -4.10 -13.81 -18.08
N VAL A 158 -3.58 -13.75 -16.85
CA VAL A 158 -3.00 -12.54 -16.27
C VAL A 158 -1.79 -12.06 -17.08
N LEU A 159 -0.89 -12.97 -17.49
CA LEU A 159 0.25 -12.61 -18.34
C LEU A 159 -0.21 -11.92 -19.63
N LEU A 160 -1.22 -12.48 -20.31
CA LEU A 160 -1.77 -11.88 -21.53
C LEU A 160 -2.40 -10.51 -21.28
N GLN A 161 -3.11 -10.33 -20.17
CA GLN A 161 -3.73 -9.05 -19.79
C GLN A 161 -2.71 -7.93 -19.57
N VAL A 162 -1.52 -8.25 -19.07
CA VAL A 162 -0.42 -7.29 -18.87
C VAL A 162 0.51 -7.18 -20.08
N GLY A 163 0.16 -7.80 -21.21
CA GLY A 163 0.94 -7.72 -22.45
C GLY A 163 2.13 -8.68 -22.55
N LEU A 164 2.23 -9.68 -21.66
CA LEU A 164 3.26 -10.71 -21.68
C LEU A 164 2.76 -12.00 -22.36
N ARG A 165 3.68 -12.75 -22.98
CA ARG A 165 3.35 -14.03 -23.61
C ARG A 165 3.15 -15.11 -22.54
N ALA A 166 2.15 -15.97 -22.71
CA ALA A 166 1.88 -17.09 -21.80
C ALA A 166 3.07 -18.07 -21.66
N GLU A 167 3.95 -18.14 -22.66
CA GLU A 167 5.18 -18.93 -22.66
C GLU A 167 6.20 -18.45 -21.61
N TYR A 168 6.09 -17.20 -21.15
CA TYR A 168 7.00 -16.61 -20.16
C TYR A 168 6.77 -17.13 -18.74
N LEU A 169 5.77 -18.00 -18.54
CA LEU A 169 5.44 -18.58 -17.25
C LEU A 169 6.64 -19.24 -16.55
N ASN A 170 7.54 -19.87 -17.32
CA ASN A 170 8.71 -20.56 -16.78
C ASN A 170 9.96 -19.66 -16.68
N ARG A 171 9.88 -18.39 -17.10
CA ARG A 171 11.00 -17.46 -17.00
C ARG A 171 11.17 -16.95 -15.57
N TYR A 172 12.37 -16.51 -15.24
CA TYR A 172 12.73 -15.91 -13.97
C TYR A 172 12.75 -14.38 -14.06
N PRO A 173 12.60 -13.66 -12.93
CA PRO A 173 12.57 -12.19 -12.92
C PRO A 173 13.75 -11.50 -13.63
N HIS A 174 14.96 -12.09 -13.57
CA HIS A 174 16.15 -11.52 -14.19
C HIS A 174 16.16 -11.60 -15.73
N GLU A 175 15.21 -12.33 -16.33
CA GLU A 175 15.05 -12.46 -17.78
C GLU A 175 14.11 -11.39 -18.37
N PHE A 176 13.66 -10.43 -17.55
CA PHE A 176 12.79 -9.33 -17.94
C PHE A 176 13.51 -7.99 -17.77
N SER A 177 13.13 -7.01 -18.59
CA SER A 177 13.43 -5.60 -18.32
C SER A 177 12.61 -5.11 -17.12
N GLY A 178 13.03 -4.04 -16.46
CA GLY A 178 12.36 -3.53 -15.25
C GLY A 178 10.98 -2.89 -15.45
N GLY A 179 10.38 -2.99 -16.65
CA GLY A 179 9.10 -2.38 -17.03
C GLY A 179 8.03 -3.42 -17.30
#